data_AF-A0A6C0P8A5-F1
#
_entry.id   AF-A0A6C0P8A5-F1
#
_cell.length_a   1.000
_cell.length_b   1.000
_cell.length_c   1.000
_cell.angle_alpha   90.00
_cell.angle_beta   90.00
_cell.angle_gamma   90.00
#
_symmetry.space_group_name_H-M   'P 1'
#
loop_
_entity.id
_entity.type
_entity.pdbx_description
1 polymer ?
#
loop_
_entity_poly.entity_id
_entity_poly.type
_entity_poly.pdbx_seq_one_letter_code
_entity_poly.pdbx_strand_id
1 'polypeptide(L)'
;MEHMEPSVKLSMDEVTERLGITARTLHYYEEIGLLPDVARTEGRHRVYDEAMLERITHILRLKQVLGASLQEIRDILQAEEELELIKASYRGESRLEERDRLLDEAAERLKSIIAHIDEKMDKLQAMRQGFSARLERAHQLKHNQR
;
A
#
# COMPACT_ATOMS: atom_id res chain seq x y z
N MET A 1 -7.13 35.08 -10.51
CA MET A 1 -7.98 34.47 -9.48
C MET A 1 -8.12 33.01 -9.87
N GLU A 2 -7.24 32.17 -9.33
CA GLU A 2 -7.28 30.73 -9.58
C GLU A 2 -8.35 30.17 -8.65
N HIS A 3 -9.50 29.83 -9.23
CA HIS A 3 -10.55 29.10 -8.53
C HIS A 3 -10.01 27.69 -8.28
N MET A 4 -9.34 27.49 -7.16
CA MET A 4 -9.02 26.17 -6.66
C MET A 4 -10.34 25.52 -6.23
N GLU A 5 -10.77 24.52 -7.01
CA GLU A 5 -11.87 23.62 -6.68
C GLU A 5 -11.81 23.22 -5.19
N PRO A 6 -12.94 23.11 -4.48
CA PRO A 6 -12.91 22.69 -3.09
C PRO A 6 -12.32 21.28 -3.04
N SER A 7 -11.08 21.15 -2.52
CA SER A 7 -10.55 19.83 -2.16
C SER A 7 -11.53 19.23 -1.18
N VAL A 8 -12.25 18.18 -1.57
CA VAL A 8 -13.21 17.52 -0.68
C VAL A 8 -12.43 17.07 0.55
N LYS A 9 -12.76 17.65 1.71
CA LYS A 9 -12.16 17.31 3.00
C LYS A 9 -13.18 16.49 3.77
N LEU A 10 -12.90 15.20 3.89
CA LEU A 10 -13.77 14.25 4.59
C LEU A 10 -13.39 14.19 6.06
N SER A 11 -14.38 14.08 6.91
CA SER A 11 -14.21 13.74 8.32
C SER A 11 -13.76 12.30 8.49
N MET A 12 -13.23 11.98 9.67
CA MET A 12 -12.87 10.60 10.01
C MET A 12 -14.04 9.63 9.82
N ASP A 13 -15.23 10.00 10.25
CA ASP A 13 -16.41 9.12 10.18
C ASP A 13 -16.75 8.80 8.72
N GLU A 14 -16.74 9.80 7.84
CA GLU A 14 -16.96 9.61 6.40
C GLU A 14 -15.88 8.73 5.77
N VAL A 15 -14.61 8.87 6.16
CA VAL A 15 -13.53 7.99 5.67
C VAL A 15 -13.72 6.56 6.15
N THR A 16 -14.07 6.37 7.42
CA THR A 16 -14.30 5.03 7.98
C THR A 16 -15.46 4.30 7.31
N GLU A 17 -16.55 5.03 7.02
CA GLU A 17 -17.71 4.51 6.30
C GLU A 17 -17.35 4.18 4.85
N ARG A 18 -16.70 5.11 4.15
CA ARG A 18 -16.34 4.96 2.72
C ARG A 18 -15.36 3.82 2.47
N LEU A 19 -14.37 3.63 3.36
CA LEU A 19 -13.30 2.64 3.19
C LEU A 19 -13.54 1.35 4.00
N GLY A 20 -14.60 1.29 4.79
CA GLY A 20 -14.94 0.11 5.60
C GLY A 20 -13.88 -0.23 6.66
N ILE A 21 -13.23 0.78 7.24
CA ILE A 21 -12.20 0.62 8.28
C ILE A 21 -12.61 1.34 9.55
N THR A 22 -11.97 0.99 10.67
CA THR A 22 -12.27 1.63 11.95
C THR A 22 -11.45 2.91 12.14
N ALA A 23 -11.98 3.86 12.93
CA ALA A 23 -11.23 5.02 13.40
C ALA A 23 -9.91 4.60 14.10
N ARG A 24 -9.94 3.49 14.85
CA ARG A 24 -8.75 2.89 15.47
C ARG A 24 -7.68 2.53 14.44
N THR A 25 -8.07 2.02 13.28
CA THR A 25 -7.14 1.70 12.18
C THR A 25 -6.47 2.97 11.65
N LEU A 26 -7.24 4.03 11.43
CA LEU A 26 -6.70 5.32 10.96
C LEU A 26 -5.73 5.92 11.97
N HIS A 27 -6.10 5.94 13.26
CA HIS A 27 -5.20 6.39 14.33
C HIS A 27 -3.92 5.58 14.38
N TYR A 28 -4.04 4.27 14.25
CA TYR A 28 -2.88 3.41 14.29
C TYR A 28 -1.95 3.65 13.10
N TYR A 29 -2.49 3.89 11.89
CA TYR A 29 -1.67 4.23 10.73
C TYR A 29 -0.99 5.61 10.86
N GLU A 30 -1.66 6.60 11.45
CA GLU A 30 -1.07 7.88 11.83
C GLU A 30 0.07 7.69 12.87
N GLU A 31 -0.18 6.91 13.93
CA GLU A 31 0.78 6.67 15.03
C GLU A 31 2.08 6.00 14.58
N ILE A 32 1.99 5.03 13.66
CA ILE A 32 3.16 4.31 13.14
C ILE A 32 3.80 4.98 11.92
N GLY A 33 3.35 6.18 11.56
CA GLY A 33 3.88 6.98 10.44
C GLY A 33 3.56 6.44 9.06
N LEU A 34 2.54 5.58 8.92
CA LEU A 34 2.06 5.16 7.60
C LEU A 34 1.25 6.26 6.92
N LEU A 35 0.59 7.13 7.68
CA LEU A 35 -0.04 8.34 7.16
C LEU A 35 0.79 9.56 7.59
N PRO A 36 0.98 10.55 6.70
CA PRO A 36 1.52 11.84 7.10
C PRO A 36 0.57 12.56 8.08
N ASP A 37 1.06 13.61 8.74
CA ASP A 37 0.29 14.38 9.72
C ASP A 37 -1.09 14.77 9.15
N VAL A 38 -2.15 14.30 9.81
CA VAL A 38 -3.52 14.52 9.35
C VAL A 38 -3.92 15.95 9.68
N ALA A 39 -4.34 16.69 8.65
CA ALA A 39 -4.81 18.05 8.79
C ALA A 39 -6.00 18.14 9.76
N ARG A 40 -6.12 19.29 10.43
CA ARG A 40 -7.19 19.56 11.39
C ARG A 40 -8.00 20.79 10.96
N THR A 41 -9.30 20.75 11.21
CA THR A 41 -10.16 21.94 11.09
C THR A 41 -9.89 22.93 12.22
N GLU A 42 -10.46 24.14 12.12
CA GLU A 42 -10.45 25.13 13.20
C GLU A 42 -11.05 24.58 14.51
N GLY A 43 -12.02 23.67 14.40
CA GLY A 43 -12.60 22.92 15.53
C GLY A 43 -11.70 21.79 16.07
N ARG A 44 -10.45 21.65 15.61
CA ARG A 44 -9.48 20.59 15.95
C ARG A 44 -9.86 19.16 15.53
N HIS A 45 -10.81 19.02 14.61
CA HIS A 45 -11.24 17.71 14.09
C HIS A 45 -10.37 17.29 12.90
N ARG A 46 -10.06 16.00 12.78
CA ARG A 46 -9.24 15.48 11.67
C ARG A 46 -10.02 15.52 10.36
N VAL A 47 -9.32 15.93 9.30
CA VAL A 47 -9.85 15.95 7.94
C VAL A 47 -8.87 15.31 6.97
N TYR A 48 -9.44 14.57 6.03
CA TYR A 48 -8.74 13.76 5.04
C TYR A 48 -9.09 14.30 3.66
N ASP A 49 -8.07 14.70 2.90
CA ASP A 49 -8.22 15.07 1.51
C ASP A 49 -8.15 13.83 0.59
N GLU A 50 -8.38 14.04 -0.70
CA GLU A 50 -8.39 12.93 -1.67
C GLU A 50 -7.03 12.20 -1.72
N ALA A 51 -5.90 12.92 -1.61
CA ALA A 51 -4.57 12.31 -1.59
C ALA A 51 -4.39 11.37 -0.39
N MET A 52 -4.90 11.76 0.78
CA MET A 52 -4.90 10.91 1.97
C MET A 52 -5.78 9.67 1.76
N LEU A 53 -6.94 9.82 1.10
CA LEU A 53 -7.82 8.69 0.77
C LEU A 53 -7.16 7.71 -0.20
N GLU A 54 -6.48 8.20 -1.23
CA GLU A 54 -5.71 7.39 -2.17
C GLU A 54 -4.63 6.60 -1.44
N ARG A 55 -3.88 7.25 -0.55
CA ARG A 55 -2.87 6.59 0.28
C ARG A 55 -3.45 5.50 1.18
N ILE A 56 -4.56 5.79 1.88
CA ILE A 56 -5.22 4.79 2.74
C ILE A 56 -5.70 3.61 1.89
N THR A 57 -6.30 3.87 0.73
CA THR A 57 -6.76 2.83 -0.19
C THR A 57 -5.62 1.95 -0.68
N HIS A 58 -4.47 2.55 -1.00
CA HIS A 58 -3.26 1.83 -1.40
C HIS A 58 -2.72 0.93 -0.28
N ILE A 59 -2.61 1.45 0.95
CA ILE A 59 -2.23 0.68 2.14
C ILE A 59 -3.15 -0.55 2.32
N LEU A 60 -4.47 -0.34 2.19
CA LEU A 60 -5.44 -1.43 2.33
C LEU A 60 -5.26 -2.48 1.23
N ARG A 61 -5.01 -2.06 0.00
CA ARG A 61 -4.76 -2.97 -1.13
C ARG A 61 -3.49 -3.79 -0.91
N LEU A 62 -2.39 -3.17 -0.51
CA LEU A 62 -1.13 -3.87 -0.22
C LEU A 62 -1.32 -4.91 0.90
N LYS A 63 -2.03 -4.53 1.97
CA LYS A 63 -2.35 -5.46 3.07
C LYS A 63 -3.21 -6.64 2.62
N GLN A 64 -4.27 -6.37 1.84
CA GLN A 64 -5.24 -7.39 1.45
C GLN A 64 -4.72 -8.33 0.36
N VAL A 65 -4.04 -7.80 -0.66
CA VAL A 65 -3.61 -8.57 -1.84
C VAL A 65 -2.28 -9.27 -1.58
N LEU A 66 -1.31 -8.56 -1.02
CA LEU A 66 0.04 -9.13 -0.80
C LEU A 66 0.16 -9.82 0.56
N GLY A 67 -0.84 -9.69 1.43
CA GLY A 67 -0.71 -10.11 2.83
C GLY A 67 0.48 -9.40 3.51
N ALA A 68 0.80 -8.19 3.06
CA ALA A 68 1.95 -7.44 3.55
C ALA A 68 1.72 -7.02 5.01
N SER A 69 2.76 -7.19 5.82
CA SER A 69 2.84 -6.59 7.15
C SER A 69 2.93 -5.07 7.03
N LEU A 70 2.57 -4.36 8.10
CA LEU A 70 2.62 -2.89 8.10
C LEU A 70 4.06 -2.35 7.95
N GLN A 71 5.07 -3.13 8.36
CA GLN A 71 6.47 -2.84 8.11
C GLN A 71 6.77 -2.87 6.61
N GLU A 72 6.45 -3.98 5.93
CA GLU A 72 6.66 -4.10 4.48
C GLU A 72 5.90 -3.02 3.71
N ILE A 73 4.68 -2.68 4.13
CA ILE A 73 3.90 -1.61 3.52
C ILE A 73 4.62 -0.27 3.67
N ARG A 74 5.20 0.04 4.83
CA ARG A 74 5.96 1.28 5.01
C ARG A 74 7.17 1.33 4.08
N ASP A 75 7.90 0.24 3.97
CA ASP A 75 9.09 0.15 3.13
C ASP A 75 8.72 0.34 1.64
N ILE A 76 7.57 -0.19 1.20
CA ILE A 76 7.01 0.03 -0.14
C ILE A 76 6.65 1.51 -0.35
N LEU A 77 5.88 2.11 0.56
CA LEU A 77 5.46 3.51 0.43
C LEU A 77 6.66 4.47 0.39
N GLN A 78 7.67 4.21 1.21
CA GLN A 78 8.89 5.01 1.21
C GLN A 78 9.62 4.92 -0.13
N ALA A 79 9.77 3.73 -0.69
CA ALA A 79 10.40 3.55 -1.99
C ALA A 79 9.61 4.26 -3.12
N GLU A 80 8.28 4.24 -3.07
CA GLU A 80 7.41 4.97 -4.00
C GLU A 80 7.57 6.50 -3.87
N GLU A 81 7.60 7.03 -2.65
CA GLU A 81 7.80 8.46 -2.39
C GLU A 81 9.17 8.96 -2.87
N GLU A 82 10.24 8.21 -2.60
CA GLU A 82 11.59 8.51 -3.07
C GLU A 82 11.65 8.58 -4.61
N LEU A 83 10.97 7.65 -5.31
CA LEU A 83 10.88 7.66 -6.76
C LEU A 83 10.14 8.90 -7.29
N GLU A 84 9.05 9.31 -6.65
CA GLU A 84 8.34 10.52 -7.05
C GLU A 84 9.18 11.78 -6.82
N LEU A 85 9.93 11.86 -5.72
CA LEU A 85 10.89 12.95 -5.48
C LEU A 85 11.97 13.01 -6.56
N ILE A 86 12.52 11.86 -6.95
CA ILE A 86 13.50 11.79 -8.03
C ILE A 86 12.88 12.27 -9.35
N LYS A 87 11.68 11.78 -9.72
CA LYS A 87 10.94 12.20 -10.93
C LYS A 87 10.60 13.69 -10.93
N ALA A 88 10.25 14.27 -9.79
CA ALA A 88 10.03 15.71 -9.67
C ALA A 88 11.34 16.49 -9.90
N SER A 89 12.46 15.94 -9.40
CA SER A 89 13.81 16.50 -9.57
C SER A 89 14.34 16.41 -11.01
N TYR A 90 13.80 15.51 -11.84
CA TYR A 90 14.10 15.43 -13.28
C TYR A 90 13.74 16.72 -14.05
N ARG A 91 12.89 17.61 -13.49
CA ARG A 91 12.54 18.91 -14.09
C ARG A 91 13.46 20.06 -13.65
N GLY A 92 14.49 19.83 -12.83
CA GLY A 92 15.41 20.86 -12.32
C GLY A 92 16.90 20.54 -12.53
N GLU A 93 17.78 21.50 -12.22
CA GLU A 93 19.25 21.44 -12.39
C GLU A 93 19.97 20.55 -11.35
N SER A 94 19.39 19.42 -10.95
CA SER A 94 20.10 18.52 -10.02
C SER A 94 21.29 17.86 -10.71
N ARG A 95 22.44 17.76 -9.99
CA ARG A 95 23.71 17.25 -10.54
C ARG A 95 23.54 15.77 -10.92
N LEU A 96 23.77 15.42 -12.18
CA LEU A 96 23.49 14.11 -12.77
C LEU A 96 23.98 12.91 -11.93
N GLU A 97 25.13 13.02 -11.27
CA GLU A 97 25.71 11.95 -10.43
C GLU A 97 24.90 11.65 -9.18
N GLU A 98 24.33 12.66 -8.51
CA GLU A 98 23.50 12.46 -7.33
C GLU A 98 22.17 11.82 -7.70
N ARG A 99 21.62 12.21 -8.86
CA ARG A 99 20.41 11.62 -9.41
C ARG A 99 20.59 10.14 -9.73
N ASP A 100 21.69 9.77 -10.39
CA ASP A 100 21.93 8.38 -10.77
C ASP A 100 22.08 7.49 -9.53
N ARG A 101 22.74 7.98 -8.46
CA ARG A 101 22.79 7.27 -7.17
C ARG A 101 21.42 7.03 -6.55
N LEU A 102 20.57 8.07 -6.50
CA LEU A 102 19.22 7.95 -5.95
C LEU A 102 18.35 6.96 -6.74
N LEU A 103 18.51 6.92 -8.07
CA LEU A 103 17.82 5.95 -8.92
C LEU A 103 18.30 4.52 -8.67
N ASP A 104 19.60 4.31 -8.52
CA ASP A 104 20.15 3.00 -8.21
C ASP A 104 19.64 2.49 -6.86
N GLU A 105 19.62 3.35 -5.83
CA GLU A 105 19.06 2.98 -4.52
C GLU A 105 17.59 2.60 -4.61
N ALA A 106 16.78 3.42 -5.29
CA ALA A 106 15.36 3.15 -5.46
C ALA A 106 15.11 1.86 -6.26
N ALA A 107 15.92 1.61 -7.30
CA ALA A 107 15.84 0.38 -8.09
C ALA A 107 16.17 -0.86 -7.25
N GLU A 108 17.18 -0.81 -6.38
CA GLU A 108 17.51 -1.91 -5.47
C GLU A 108 16.40 -2.16 -4.44
N ARG A 109 15.78 -1.10 -3.89
CA ARG A 109 14.60 -1.24 -3.01
C ARG A 109 13.44 -1.94 -3.73
N LEU A 110 13.12 -1.53 -4.95
CA LEU A 110 12.07 -2.16 -5.75
C LEU A 110 12.37 -3.63 -6.06
N LYS A 111 13.62 -3.97 -6.41
CA LYS A 111 14.03 -5.37 -6.62
C LYS A 111 13.81 -6.21 -5.37
N SER A 112 14.13 -5.68 -4.20
CA SER A 112 13.88 -6.36 -2.92
C SER A 112 12.38 -6.61 -2.70
N ILE A 113 11.54 -5.60 -2.96
CA ILE A 113 10.08 -5.75 -2.84
C ILE A 113 9.55 -6.82 -3.79
N ILE A 114 9.97 -6.81 -5.06
CA ILE A 114 9.58 -7.81 -6.07
C ILE A 114 9.99 -9.22 -5.59
N ALA A 115 11.21 -9.39 -5.10
CA ALA A 115 11.69 -10.68 -4.61
C ALA A 115 10.84 -11.22 -3.43
N HIS A 116 10.43 -10.35 -2.49
CA HIS A 116 9.53 -10.75 -1.40
C HIS A 116 8.13 -11.14 -1.91
N ILE A 117 7.62 -10.45 -2.93
CA ILE A 117 6.35 -10.80 -3.57
C ILE A 117 6.45 -12.17 -4.24
N ASP A 118 7.52 -12.41 -5.00
CA ASP A 118 7.76 -13.68 -5.68
C ASP A 118 7.84 -14.85 -4.68
N GLU A 119 8.57 -14.67 -3.57
CA GLU A 119 8.64 -15.69 -2.51
C GLU A 119 7.26 -16.00 -1.91
N LYS A 120 6.44 -14.97 -1.66
CA LYS A 120 5.06 -15.16 -1.17
C LYS A 120 4.20 -15.87 -2.22
N MET A 121 4.33 -15.51 -3.49
CA MET A 121 3.62 -16.15 -4.59
C MET A 121 3.97 -17.65 -4.68
N ASP A 122 5.23 -18.01 -4.56
CA ASP A 122 5.68 -19.41 -4.58
C ASP A 122 5.07 -20.22 -3.43
N LYS A 123 5.09 -19.67 -2.20
CA LYS A 123 4.47 -20.31 -1.03
C LYS A 123 2.97 -20.51 -1.21
N LEU A 124 2.26 -19.50 -1.72
CA LEU A 124 0.82 -19.58 -1.97
C LEU A 124 0.49 -20.58 -3.08
N GLN A 125 1.30 -20.65 -4.13
CA GLN A 125 1.14 -21.64 -5.19
C GLN A 125 1.33 -23.06 -4.68
N ALA A 126 2.34 -23.31 -3.84
CA ALA A 126 2.56 -24.61 -3.21
C ALA A 126 1.36 -25.02 -2.33
N MET A 127 0.83 -24.08 -1.54
CA MET A 127 -0.36 -24.32 -0.72
C MET A 127 -1.59 -24.67 -1.57
N ARG A 128 -1.82 -23.92 -2.66
CA ARG A 128 -2.90 -24.18 -3.63
C ARG A 128 -2.78 -25.57 -4.24
N GLN A 129 -1.58 -25.96 -4.69
CA GLN A 129 -1.32 -27.29 -5.25
C GLN A 129 -1.64 -28.40 -4.23
N GLY A 130 -1.24 -28.20 -2.97
CA GLY A 130 -1.56 -29.12 -1.89
C GLY A 130 -3.07 -29.27 -1.65
N PHE A 131 -3.86 -28.19 -1.73
CA PHE A 131 -5.32 -28.30 -1.65
C PHE A 131 -5.94 -28.96 -2.87
N SER A 132 -5.46 -28.66 -4.08
CA SER A 132 -5.91 -29.28 -5.33
C SER A 132 -5.71 -30.80 -5.31
N ALA A 133 -4.54 -31.26 -4.87
CA ALA A 133 -4.24 -32.69 -4.77
C ALA A 133 -5.16 -33.41 -3.77
N ARG A 134 -5.48 -32.76 -2.63
CA ARG A 134 -6.43 -33.31 -1.65
C ARG A 134 -7.85 -33.39 -2.21
N LEU A 135 -8.28 -32.37 -2.95
CA LEU A 135 -9.58 -32.34 -3.61
C LEU A 135 -9.72 -33.48 -4.62
N GLU A 136 -8.70 -33.69 -5.46
CA GLU A 136 -8.68 -34.78 -6.43
C GLU A 136 -8.80 -36.16 -5.78
N ARG A 137 -8.05 -36.40 -4.70
CA ARG A 137 -8.15 -37.65 -3.92
C ARG A 137 -9.56 -37.86 -3.36
N ALA A 138 -10.19 -36.81 -2.82
CA ALA A 138 -11.55 -36.89 -2.30
C ALA A 138 -12.56 -37.26 -3.39
N HIS A 139 -12.41 -36.71 -4.60
CA HIS A 139 -13.24 -37.06 -5.75
C HIS A 139 -13.05 -38.53 -6.17
N GLN A 140 -11.81 -39.02 -6.22
CA GLN A 140 -11.50 -40.41 -6.55
C GLN A 140 -12.11 -41.40 -5.55
N LEU A 141 -12.00 -41.13 -4.25
CA LEU A 141 -12.59 -41.97 -3.20
C LEU A 141 -14.12 -42.05 -3.31
N LYS A 142 -14.77 -40.94 -3.63
CA LYS A 142 -16.23 -40.90 -3.82
C LYS A 142 -16.67 -41.66 -5.08
N HIS A 143 -15.85 -41.68 -6.13
CA HIS A 143 -16.18 -42.38 -7.38
C HIS A 143 -15.97 -43.89 -7.26
N ASN A 144 -14.94 -44.33 -6.52
CA ASN A 144 -14.63 -45.75 -6.30
C ASN A 144 -15.58 -46.46 -5.31
N GLN A 145 -16.51 -45.72 -4.69
CA GLN A 145 -17.55 -46.25 -3.80
C GLN A 145 -18.91 -46.44 -4.49
N ARG A 146 -18.99 -46.24 -5.81
CA ARG A 146 -20.17 -46.54 -6.66
C ARG A 146 -19.85 -47.68 -7.61
#